data_AF-R7LRM0-F1
#
_entry.id   AF-R7LRM0-F1
#
_cell.length_a   1.000
_cell.length_b   1.000
_cell.length_c   1.000
_cell.angle_alpha   90.00
_cell.angle_beta   90.00
_cell.angle_gamma   90.00
#
_symmetry.space_group_name_H-M   'P 1'
#
loop_
_entity.id
_entity.type
_entity.pdbx_description
1 polymer ?
#
loop_
_entity_poly.entity_id
_entity_poly.type
_entity_poly.pdbx_seq_one_letter_code
_entity_poly.pdbx_strand_id
1 'polypeptide(L)'
;MNGWSYKYKYWQKIVNYRTQRISLNFVVKSTDENKVLVAKNIKTQLENQGFRINLIKANDSQYQSYLTNKNYDMILCSMNLSISPDLSTFFGDNNLANYSNEEVTNIMNEVKNINDEEKLKQDYKRLGEIYKNEMPYLSLYNNKYTVAYSTELAGTLEPNWFYQFYNIKDWHK
;
A
#
# COMPACT_ATOMS: atom_id res chain seq x y z
N MET A 1 15.45 20.41 -10.85
CA MET A 1 15.28 18.95 -11.05
C MET A 1 16.43 18.42 -11.89
N ASN A 2 17.01 17.28 -11.51
CA ASN A 2 18.23 16.63 -12.05
C ASN A 2 18.21 16.33 -13.57
N GLY A 3 18.09 17.35 -14.43
CA GLY A 3 18.10 17.25 -15.89
C GLY A 3 16.76 16.89 -16.55
N TRP A 4 15.65 16.84 -15.80
CA TRP A 4 14.31 16.63 -16.35
C TRP A 4 13.68 17.94 -16.83
N SER A 5 13.02 17.90 -17.98
CA SER A 5 12.26 19.01 -18.55
C SER A 5 10.89 18.54 -19.02
N TYR A 6 9.86 19.35 -18.80
CA TYR A 6 8.51 19.06 -19.28
C TYR A 6 8.33 19.65 -20.69
N LYS A 7 8.19 18.80 -21.70
CA LYS A 7 7.98 19.21 -23.11
C LYS A 7 7.01 18.26 -23.80
N TYR A 8 6.17 18.81 -24.68
CA TYR A 8 5.20 18.03 -25.45
C TYR A 8 4.31 17.13 -24.58
N LYS A 9 3.93 17.61 -23.39
CA LYS A 9 3.17 16.90 -22.35
C LYS A 9 3.89 15.73 -21.66
N TYR A 10 5.20 15.61 -21.78
CA TYR A 10 5.98 14.55 -21.13
C TYR A 10 7.15 15.11 -20.33
N TRP A 11 7.44 14.46 -19.21
CA TRP A 11 8.73 14.60 -18.57
C TRP A 11 9.80 13.86 -19.37
N GLN A 12 10.82 14.59 -19.79
CA GLN A 12 11.90 14.07 -20.61
C GLN A 12 13.28 14.57 -20.18
N LYS A 13 14.29 13.70 -20.35
CA LYS A 13 15.69 13.97 -20.08
C LYS A 13 16.54 13.40 -21.22
N ILE A 14 17.63 14.06 -21.58
CA ILE A 14 18.60 13.52 -22.53
C ILE A 14 19.63 12.70 -21.76
N VAL A 15 19.80 11.45 -22.13
CA VAL A 15 20.82 10.53 -21.59
C VAL A 15 21.51 9.88 -22.78
N ASN A 16 22.83 9.98 -22.88
CA ASN A 16 23.63 9.44 -23.98
C ASN A 16 23.08 9.81 -25.37
N TYR A 17 22.79 11.11 -25.57
CA TYR A 17 22.23 11.67 -26.81
C TYR A 17 20.82 11.16 -27.20
N ARG A 18 20.16 10.41 -26.32
CA ARG A 18 18.79 9.92 -26.54
C ARG A 18 17.82 10.58 -25.57
N THR A 19 16.65 10.97 -26.08
CA THR A 19 15.55 11.44 -25.24
C THR A 19 14.94 10.25 -24.51
N GLN A 20 15.03 10.27 -23.19
CA GLN A 20 14.30 9.35 -22.31
C GLN A 20 13.07 10.06 -21.74
N ARG A 21 12.00 9.30 -21.58
CA ARG A 21 10.74 9.75 -20.96
C ARG A 21 10.47 8.89 -19.74
N ILE A 22 9.83 9.45 -18.72
CA ILE A 22 9.41 8.64 -17.58
C ILE A 22 8.33 7.66 -18.06
N SER A 23 8.60 6.37 -17.88
CA SER A 23 7.69 5.28 -18.23
C SER A 23 7.69 4.26 -17.11
N LEU A 24 6.51 3.94 -16.58
CA LEU A 24 6.34 3.05 -15.43
C LEU A 24 5.39 1.90 -15.76
N ASN A 25 5.75 0.69 -15.35
CA ASN A 25 4.91 -0.50 -15.37
C ASN A 25 4.02 -0.52 -14.13
N PHE A 26 2.70 -0.46 -14.35
CA PHE A 26 1.70 -0.51 -13.31
C PHE A 26 0.91 -1.81 -13.38
N VAL A 27 1.07 -2.68 -12.40
CA VAL A 27 0.43 -4.01 -12.36
C VAL A 27 -0.86 -3.98 -11.55
N VAL A 28 -1.91 -4.63 -12.08
CA VAL A 28 -3.18 -4.88 -11.37
C VAL A 28 -3.69 -6.29 -11.68
N LYS A 29 -4.30 -6.94 -10.69
CA LYS A 29 -4.93 -8.25 -10.88
C LYS A 29 -6.15 -8.12 -11.79
N SER A 30 -6.13 -8.81 -12.92
CA SER A 30 -7.14 -8.70 -13.99
C SER A 30 -8.54 -9.17 -13.58
N THR A 31 -8.63 -10.12 -12.64
CA THR A 31 -9.90 -10.65 -12.14
C THR A 31 -10.61 -9.72 -11.16
N ASP A 32 -9.96 -8.65 -10.69
CA ASP A 32 -10.55 -7.65 -9.80
C ASP A 32 -10.95 -6.41 -10.61
N GLU A 33 -12.16 -6.44 -11.17
CA GLU A 33 -12.65 -5.40 -12.07
C GLU A 33 -12.66 -4.00 -11.42
N ASN A 34 -13.00 -3.93 -10.12
CA ASN A 34 -12.98 -2.68 -9.36
C ASN A 34 -11.57 -2.10 -9.28
N LYS A 35 -10.56 -2.90 -8.92
CA LYS A 35 -9.16 -2.46 -8.94
C LYS A 35 -8.69 -2.09 -10.34
N VAL A 36 -9.15 -2.78 -11.37
CA VAL A 36 -8.83 -2.41 -12.76
C VAL A 36 -9.36 -1.02 -13.11
N LEU A 37 -10.58 -0.67 -12.66
CA LEU A 37 -11.12 0.69 -12.85
C LEU A 37 -10.30 1.74 -12.10
N VAL A 38 -9.95 1.47 -10.84
CA VAL A 38 -9.07 2.34 -10.04
C VAL A 38 -7.72 2.54 -10.74
N ALA A 39 -7.10 1.46 -11.22
CA ALA A 39 -5.81 1.51 -11.89
C ALA A 39 -5.85 2.31 -13.21
N LYS A 40 -6.95 2.20 -13.98
CA LYS A 40 -7.18 3.05 -15.16
C LYS A 40 -7.30 4.53 -14.80
N ASN A 41 -7.97 4.85 -13.70
CA ASN A 41 -8.11 6.23 -13.22
C ASN A 41 -6.74 6.80 -12.81
N ILE A 42 -5.98 6.07 -12.00
CA ILE A 42 -4.61 6.44 -11.61
C ILE A 42 -3.72 6.63 -12.85
N LYS A 43 -3.76 5.70 -13.81
CA LYS A 43 -3.05 5.84 -15.10
C LYS A 43 -3.39 7.17 -15.78
N THR A 44 -4.67 7.51 -15.89
CA THR A 44 -5.13 8.75 -16.54
C THR A 44 -4.59 9.98 -15.81
N GLN A 45 -4.67 10.00 -14.47
CA GLN A 45 -4.16 11.11 -13.67
C GLN A 45 -2.65 11.29 -13.84
N LEU A 46 -1.87 10.21 -13.79
CA LEU A 46 -0.42 10.26 -13.97
C LEU A 46 -0.01 10.65 -15.40
N GLU A 47 -0.74 10.17 -16.42
CA GLU A 47 -0.51 10.57 -17.82
C GLU A 47 -0.78 12.06 -18.04
N ASN A 48 -1.79 12.62 -17.37
CA ASN A 48 -2.03 14.07 -17.39
C ASN A 48 -0.89 14.87 -16.74
N GLN A 49 -0.17 14.29 -15.78
CA GLN A 49 1.04 14.89 -15.20
C GLN A 49 2.32 14.62 -16.03
N GLY A 50 2.19 13.93 -17.16
CA GLY A 50 3.27 13.67 -18.12
C GLY A 50 4.12 12.43 -17.86
N PHE A 51 3.61 11.49 -17.07
CA PHE A 51 4.21 10.17 -16.88
C PHE A 51 3.58 9.17 -17.85
N ARG A 52 4.38 8.38 -18.57
CA ARG A 52 3.84 7.29 -19.37
C ARG A 52 3.56 6.09 -18.48
N ILE A 53 2.33 5.57 -18.48
CA ILE A 53 1.97 4.42 -17.65
C ILE A 53 1.63 3.21 -18.52
N ASN A 54 2.40 2.14 -18.40
CA ASN A 54 2.08 0.85 -18.98
C ASN A 54 1.23 0.03 -17.99
N LEU A 55 -0.10 0.02 -18.18
CA LEU A 55 -1.01 -0.70 -17.30
C LEU A 55 -1.06 -2.18 -17.69
N ILE A 56 -0.54 -3.03 -16.82
CA ILE A 56 -0.49 -4.49 -16.97
C ILE A 56 -1.64 -5.10 -16.18
N LYS A 57 -2.61 -5.69 -16.89
CA LYS A 57 -3.68 -6.49 -16.29
C LYS A 57 -3.22 -7.95 -16.21
N ALA A 58 -2.63 -8.32 -15.08
CA ALA A 58 -2.04 -9.65 -14.89
C ALA A 58 -3.12 -10.67 -14.52
N ASN A 59 -3.11 -11.86 -15.13
CA ASN A 59 -3.88 -12.99 -14.61
C ASN A 59 -3.30 -13.47 -13.26
N ASP A 60 -3.96 -14.41 -12.61
CA ASP A 60 -3.59 -14.85 -11.26
C ASP A 60 -2.15 -15.34 -11.15
N SER A 61 -1.71 -16.19 -12.08
CA SER A 61 -0.33 -16.72 -12.09
C SER A 61 0.69 -15.60 -12.34
N GLN A 62 0.42 -14.71 -13.30
CA GLN A 62 1.28 -13.56 -13.58
C GLN A 62 1.37 -12.61 -12.38
N TYR A 63 0.23 -12.33 -11.73
CA TYR A 63 0.17 -11.43 -10.58
C TYR A 63 0.96 -12.00 -9.40
N GLN A 64 0.86 -13.30 -9.13
CA GLN A 64 1.70 -13.96 -8.12
C GLN A 64 3.18 -13.89 -8.48
N SER A 65 3.55 -14.13 -9.75
CA SER A 65 4.93 -13.96 -10.22
C SER A 65 5.44 -12.53 -10.01
N TYR A 66 4.60 -11.51 -10.26
CA TYR A 66 4.96 -10.12 -9.98
C TYR A 66 5.22 -9.89 -8.49
N LEU A 67 4.35 -10.39 -7.59
CA LEU A 67 4.54 -10.27 -6.15
C LEU A 67 5.82 -10.96 -5.67
N THR A 68 6.08 -12.19 -6.11
CA THR A 68 7.26 -12.96 -5.70
C THR A 68 8.56 -12.33 -6.19
N ASN A 69 8.60 -11.92 -7.45
CA ASN A 69 9.82 -11.42 -8.08
C ASN A 69 10.01 -9.90 -7.95
N LYS A 70 8.98 -9.19 -7.45
CA LYS A 70 8.95 -7.72 -7.30
C LYS A 70 9.32 -6.97 -8.58
N ASN A 71 8.93 -7.52 -9.72
CA ASN A 71 9.28 -6.99 -11.04
C ASN A 71 8.22 -5.99 -11.53
N TYR A 72 8.08 -4.87 -10.84
CA TYR A 72 7.15 -3.80 -11.20
C TYR A 72 7.68 -2.45 -10.71
N ASP A 73 7.24 -1.37 -11.35
CA ASP A 73 7.46 -0.02 -10.83
C ASP A 73 6.34 0.37 -9.86
N MET A 74 5.10 -0.07 -10.16
CA MET A 74 3.94 0.09 -9.30
C MET A 74 3.06 -1.16 -9.35
N ILE A 75 2.44 -1.53 -8.23
CA ILE A 75 1.44 -2.59 -8.16
C ILE A 75 0.29 -2.18 -7.26
N LEU A 76 -0.95 -2.46 -7.69
CA LEU A 76 -2.13 -2.22 -6.88
C LEU A 76 -2.48 -3.48 -6.08
N CYS A 77 -2.36 -3.38 -4.75
CA CYS A 77 -2.57 -4.48 -3.81
C CYS A 77 -3.73 -4.21 -2.85
N SER A 78 -4.24 -5.27 -2.24
CA SER A 78 -5.02 -5.19 -0.99
C SER A 78 -4.21 -5.83 0.12
N MET A 79 -4.25 -5.21 1.29
CA MET A 79 -3.54 -5.69 2.49
C MET A 79 -4.54 -5.77 3.64
N ASN A 80 -4.49 -6.87 4.38
CA ASN A 80 -5.19 -6.99 5.65
C ASN A 80 -4.19 -6.65 6.75
N LEU A 81 -4.49 -5.62 7.54
CA LEU A 81 -3.64 -5.20 8.65
C LEU A 81 -4.10 -5.86 9.93
N SER A 82 -3.14 -6.31 10.74
CA SER A 82 -3.41 -6.79 12.09
C SER A 82 -3.70 -5.62 13.03
N ILE A 83 -4.31 -5.89 14.20
CA ILE A 83 -4.45 -4.86 15.26
C ILE A 83 -3.08 -4.52 15.88
N SER A 84 -2.14 -5.47 15.85
CA SER A 84 -0.80 -5.22 16.35
C SER A 84 -0.17 -4.06 15.56
N PRO A 85 0.54 -3.12 16.23
CA PRO A 85 1.27 -2.06 15.56
C PRO A 85 2.48 -2.57 14.77
N ASP A 86 2.57 -3.87 14.47
CA ASP A 86 3.66 -4.47 13.71
C ASP A 86 3.71 -3.91 12.27
N LEU A 87 4.82 -3.24 11.95
CA LEU A 87 5.11 -2.66 10.64
C LEU A 87 5.96 -3.57 9.76
N SER A 88 6.22 -4.81 10.16
CA SER A 88 7.00 -5.81 9.41
C SER A 88 6.51 -5.98 7.97
N THR A 89 5.22 -5.86 7.72
CA THR A 89 4.66 -6.00 6.36
C THR A 89 5.15 -4.89 5.41
N PHE A 90 5.43 -3.69 5.95
CA PHE A 90 5.84 -2.53 5.16
C PHE A 90 7.36 -2.33 5.16
N PHE A 91 7.99 -2.55 6.31
CA PHE A 91 9.40 -2.22 6.56
C PHE A 91 10.29 -3.45 6.81
N GLY A 92 9.68 -4.62 6.99
CA GLY A 92 10.42 -5.84 7.18
C GLY A 92 11.04 -6.35 5.87
N ASP A 93 11.79 -7.43 6.03
CA ASP A 93 12.34 -8.16 4.92
C ASP A 93 11.22 -8.64 4.00
N ASN A 94 11.56 -8.68 2.71
CA ASN A 94 10.66 -9.12 1.66
C ASN A 94 9.36 -8.27 1.48
N ASN A 95 9.31 -7.04 1.99
CA ASN A 95 8.18 -6.14 1.73
C ASN A 95 7.94 -5.92 0.22
N LEU A 96 6.69 -5.62 -0.15
CA LEU A 96 6.23 -5.52 -1.54
C LEU A 96 6.83 -4.32 -2.29
N ALA A 97 7.17 -3.23 -1.60
CA ALA A 97 7.79 -2.08 -2.24
C ALA A 97 9.28 -2.32 -2.59
N ASN A 98 9.84 -3.46 -2.16
CA ASN A 98 11.29 -3.69 -2.16
C ASN A 98 12.07 -2.55 -1.47
N TYR A 99 11.43 -1.93 -0.48
CA TYR A 99 11.93 -0.78 0.23
C TYR A 99 12.97 -1.22 1.27
N SER A 100 14.06 -0.47 1.38
CA SER A 100 15.10 -0.70 2.37
C SER A 100 15.67 0.64 2.79
N ASN A 101 15.77 0.86 4.11
CA ASN A 101 16.38 2.03 4.70
C ASN A 101 17.08 1.58 5.99
N GLU A 102 18.37 1.88 6.13
CA GLU A 102 19.20 1.42 7.25
C GLU A 102 18.67 1.91 8.60
N GLU A 103 18.23 3.17 8.67
CA GLU A 103 17.64 3.75 9.88
C GLU A 103 16.35 3.01 10.25
N VAL A 104 15.47 2.75 9.26
CA VAL A 104 14.24 1.98 9.47
C VAL A 104 14.56 0.57 9.98
N THR A 105 15.54 -0.12 9.39
CA THR A 105 15.94 -1.46 9.80
C THR A 105 16.45 -1.46 11.25
N ASN A 106 17.26 -0.47 11.64
CA ASN A 106 17.77 -0.34 13.00
C ASN A 106 16.63 -0.12 14.00
N ILE A 107 15.73 0.83 13.72
CA ILE A 107 14.57 1.10 14.58
C ILE A 107 13.67 -0.14 14.68
N MET A 108 13.38 -0.81 13.57
CA MET A 108 12.55 -2.03 13.56
C MET A 108 13.17 -3.19 14.35
N ASN A 109 14.48 -3.20 14.56
CA ASN A 109 15.14 -4.19 15.42
C ASN A 109 15.15 -3.79 16.90
N GLU A 110 15.24 -2.48 17.21
CA GLU A 110 15.12 -1.96 18.57
C GLU A 110 13.72 -2.21 19.16
N VAL A 111 12.65 -1.87 18.41
CA VAL A 111 11.26 -1.95 18.89
C VAL A 111 10.79 -3.37 19.21
N LYS A 112 11.47 -4.41 18.72
CA LYS A 112 11.14 -5.82 19.02
C LYS A 112 11.39 -6.20 20.47
N ASN A 113 12.32 -5.51 21.15
CA ASN A 113 12.83 -5.90 22.47
C ASN A 113 12.71 -4.79 23.52
N ILE A 114 11.98 -3.71 23.20
CA ILE A 114 11.92 -2.53 24.06
C ILE A 114 10.77 -2.61 25.06
N ASN A 115 11.08 -2.38 26.34
CA ASN A 115 10.09 -2.28 27.42
C ASN A 115 9.83 -0.82 27.86
N ASP A 116 10.63 0.13 27.35
CA ASP A 116 10.47 1.56 27.61
C ASP A 116 9.42 2.15 26.64
N GLU A 117 8.28 2.55 27.19
CA GLU A 117 7.15 3.10 26.44
C GLU A 117 7.46 4.44 25.76
N GLU A 118 8.28 5.30 26.37
CA GLU A 118 8.57 6.63 25.82
C GLU A 118 9.52 6.53 24.62
N LYS A 119 10.53 5.67 24.72
CA LYS A 119 11.41 5.38 23.59
C LYS A 119 10.65 4.68 22.45
N LEU A 120 9.74 3.76 22.76
CA LEU A 120 8.85 3.15 21.77
C LEU A 120 8.03 4.21 21.00
N LYS A 121 7.43 5.18 21.70
CA LYS A 121 6.68 6.27 21.05
C LYS A 121 7.56 7.13 20.13
N GLN A 122 8.79 7.44 20.55
CA GLN A 122 9.73 8.21 19.75
C GLN A 122 10.14 7.47 18.47
N ASP A 123 10.39 6.16 18.58
CA ASP A 123 10.78 5.31 17.46
C ASP A 123 9.65 5.19 16.42
N TYR A 124 8.41 4.93 16.87
CA TYR A 124 7.26 4.90 15.96
C TYR A 124 6.97 6.27 15.32
N LYS A 125 7.19 7.37 16.05
CA LYS A 125 7.11 8.71 15.49
C LYS A 125 8.14 8.91 14.37
N ARG A 126 9.38 8.48 14.59
CA ARG A 126 10.46 8.57 13.59
C ARG A 126 10.16 7.74 12.35
N LEU A 127 9.68 6.50 12.52
CA LEU A 127 9.22 5.67 11.40
C LEU A 127 8.10 6.37 10.59
N GLY A 128 7.15 7.02 11.28
CA GLY A 128 6.10 7.80 10.63
C GLY A 128 6.62 9.02 9.84
N GLU A 129 7.67 9.68 10.32
CA GLU A 129 8.34 10.77 9.59
C GLU A 129 9.05 10.26 8.33
N ILE A 130 9.80 9.16 8.43
CA ILE A 130 10.47 8.53 7.29
C ILE A 130 9.43 8.12 6.24
N TYR A 131 8.35 7.45 6.66
CA TYR A 131 7.27 7.04 5.77
C TYR A 131 6.65 8.22 5.01
N LYS A 132 6.41 9.35 5.69
CA LYS A 132 5.82 10.55 5.06
C LYS A 132 6.74 11.16 4.00
N ASN A 133 8.05 11.04 4.17
CA ASN A 133 9.02 11.61 3.25
C ASN A 133 9.31 10.68 2.07
N GLU A 134 9.43 9.37 2.33
CA GLU A 134 9.89 8.40 1.32
C GLU A 134 8.72 7.67 0.64
N MET A 135 7.56 7.60 1.28
CA MET A 135 6.29 7.08 0.76
C MET A 135 6.40 5.77 -0.06
N PRO A 136 7.00 4.69 0.49
CA PRO A 136 7.11 3.42 -0.22
C PRO A 136 5.76 2.78 -0.56
N TYR A 137 4.71 3.15 0.18
CA TYR A 137 3.33 2.74 -0.05
C TYR A 137 2.41 3.95 -0.09
N LEU A 138 1.42 3.92 -0.99
CA LEU A 138 0.37 4.93 -1.07
C LEU A 138 -0.99 4.27 -0.79
N SER A 139 -1.52 4.49 0.41
CA SER A 139 -2.84 4.01 0.80
C SER A 139 -3.93 4.77 0.05
N LEU A 140 -4.84 4.04 -0.60
CA LEU A 140 -5.93 4.65 -1.38
C LEU A 140 -7.21 4.79 -0.56
N TYR A 141 -7.66 3.70 0.06
CA TYR A 141 -8.87 3.66 0.87
C TYR A 141 -8.88 2.42 1.77
N ASN A 142 -9.65 2.49 2.85
CA ASN A 142 -10.01 1.33 3.68
C ASN A 142 -11.36 0.78 3.22
N ASN A 143 -11.52 -0.54 3.24
CA ASN A 143 -12.82 -1.15 2.99
C ASN A 143 -13.79 -0.81 4.13
N LYS A 144 -15.04 -0.49 3.77
CA LYS A 144 -16.11 -0.31 4.76
C LYS A 144 -16.66 -1.68 5.15
N TYR A 145 -16.65 -1.99 6.44
CA TYR A 145 -17.31 -3.17 6.97
C TYR A 145 -18.78 -2.85 7.25
N THR A 146 -19.69 -3.69 6.77
CA THR A 146 -21.14 -3.58 7.02
C THR A 146 -21.63 -4.93 7.52
N VAL A 147 -22.25 -4.94 8.70
CA VAL A 147 -22.83 -6.15 9.30
C VAL A 147 -24.35 -6.04 9.19
N ALA A 148 -24.98 -7.05 8.57
CA ALA A 148 -26.43 -7.18 8.51
C ALA A 148 -26.89 -8.25 9.49
N TYR A 149 -27.91 -7.95 10.30
CA TYR A 149 -28.50 -8.88 11.27
C TYR A 149 -30.02 -8.74 11.28
N SER A 150 -30.71 -9.76 11.81
CA SER A 150 -32.17 -9.78 11.92
C SER A 150 -32.66 -8.65 12.82
N THR A 151 -33.79 -8.02 12.49
CA THR A 151 -34.47 -7.08 13.39
C THR A 151 -34.95 -7.73 14.69
N GLU A 152 -35.04 -9.07 14.71
CA GLU A 152 -35.38 -9.85 15.92
C GLU A 152 -34.16 -10.08 16.83
N LEU A 153 -32.95 -9.70 16.41
CA LEU A 153 -31.74 -9.89 17.23
C LEU A 153 -31.69 -8.81 18.31
N ALA A 154 -31.73 -9.23 19.57
CA ALA A 154 -31.67 -8.38 20.75
C ALA A 154 -30.34 -8.54 21.51
N GLY A 155 -29.99 -7.54 22.32
CA GLY A 155 -28.74 -7.47 23.08
C GLY A 155 -27.85 -6.28 22.67
N THR A 156 -26.64 -6.22 23.22
CA THR A 156 -25.65 -5.17 22.89
C THR A 156 -24.92 -5.53 21.60
N LEU A 157 -25.35 -4.93 20.50
CA LEU A 157 -24.79 -5.15 19.16
C LEU A 157 -23.68 -4.15 18.86
N GLU A 158 -22.45 -4.50 19.23
CA GLU A 158 -21.25 -3.69 18.96
C GLU A 158 -20.24 -4.44 18.06
N PRO A 159 -20.64 -4.91 16.87
CA PRO A 159 -19.69 -5.50 15.94
C PRO A 159 -18.63 -4.45 15.58
N ASN A 160 -17.36 -4.81 15.72
CA ASN A 160 -16.26 -3.97 15.28
C ASN A 160 -15.58 -4.59 14.05
N TRP A 161 -14.74 -3.81 13.38
CA TRP A 161 -14.06 -4.20 12.13
C TRP A 161 -13.21 -5.48 12.26
N PHE A 162 -12.85 -5.86 13.48
CA PHE A 162 -12.04 -7.04 13.78
C PHE A 162 -12.87 -8.23 14.31
N TYR A 163 -13.78 -7.98 15.25
CA TYR A 163 -14.70 -8.97 15.80
C TYR A 163 -16.15 -8.60 15.44
N GLN A 164 -16.63 -9.21 14.35
CA GLN A 164 -18.03 -9.07 13.91
C GLN A 164 -19.03 -9.68 14.91
N PHE A 165 -18.54 -10.56 15.78
CA PHE A 165 -19.29 -11.24 16.84
C PHE A 165 -18.87 -10.76 18.24
N TYR A 166 -18.38 -9.53 18.33
CA TYR A 166 -18.00 -8.95 19.62
C TYR A 166 -19.21 -8.99 20.56
N ASN A 167 -19.01 -9.53 21.77
CA ASN A 167 -20.06 -9.77 22.76
C ASN A 167 -21.23 -10.67 22.29
N ILE A 168 -21.00 -11.62 21.37
CA ILE A 168 -22.05 -12.56 20.89
C ILE A 168 -22.77 -13.32 22.01
N LYS A 169 -22.11 -13.53 23.15
CA LYS A 169 -22.71 -14.16 24.34
C LYS A 169 -23.92 -13.39 24.90
N ASP A 170 -24.00 -12.09 24.62
CA ASP A 170 -25.08 -11.21 25.09
C ASP A 170 -26.22 -11.12 24.05
N TRP A 171 -26.03 -11.72 22.88
CA TRP A 171 -27.00 -11.72 21.79
C TRP A 171 -28.06 -12.80 22.03
N HIS A 172 -29.32 -12.44 21.84
CA HIS A 172 -30.45 -13.35 22.01
C HIS A 172 -31.58 -13.01 21.05
N LYS A 173 -32.56 -13.91 20.99
CA LYS A 173 -33.77 -13.75 20.21
C LYS A 173 -34.90 -13.24 21.11
#